data_AF-A0A0R1E204-F1
#
_entry.id   AF-A0A0R1E204-F1
#
_cell.length_a   1.000
_cell.length_b   1.000
_cell.length_c   1.000
_cell.angle_alpha   90.00
_cell.angle_beta   90.00
_cell.angle_gamma   90.00
#
_symmetry.space_group_name_H-M   'P 1'
#
loop_
_entity.id
_entity.type
_entity.pdbx_description
1 polymer ?
#
loop_
_entity_poly.entity_id
_entity_poly.type
_entity_poly.pdbx_seq_one_letter_code
_entity_poly.pdbx_strand_id
1 'polypeptide(L)'
;MQMNPSVTIERKRVDCSVLPKGWQRDEVRKSGSSANSNASSNNNSSSATASSNNNNNKVDVFYYSRALRTDVSLVPPIRQTASIFKQPVTVIRNHKQDPAKAKNDPKHGTREKPKQLFWEKRLERLRACHDSGEELDDISLPKTIRTVGPNVNEQTVLQSVATALHMLNAGVHGQSSTKSDLTKNAMAFMNPEQPLMHAVIISEDDIRKQEDRVGVARRKLQDALKT
;
A
#
# COMPACT_ATOMS: atom_id res chain seq x y z
N MET A 1 15.31 -47.57 2.91
CA MET A 1 15.94 -46.33 2.40
C MET A 1 14.80 -45.43 1.93
N GLN A 2 14.52 -44.36 2.67
CA GLN A 2 13.41 -43.45 2.39
C GLN A 2 13.95 -42.33 1.49
N MET A 3 13.41 -42.22 0.27
CA MET A 3 13.80 -41.19 -0.69
C MET A 3 13.13 -39.87 -0.30
N ASN A 4 13.93 -38.83 -0.04
CA ASN A 4 13.41 -37.47 0.16
C ASN A 4 12.92 -36.91 -1.18
N PRO A 5 11.73 -36.28 -1.24
CA PRO A 5 11.25 -35.66 -2.47
C PRO A 5 12.14 -34.46 -2.83
N SER A 6 12.63 -34.47 -4.07
CA SER A 6 13.46 -33.42 -4.66
C SER A 6 12.66 -32.12 -4.74
N VAL A 7 13.05 -31.12 -3.95
CA VAL A 7 12.51 -29.76 -4.07
C VAL A 7 13.21 -29.07 -5.24
N THR A 8 12.45 -28.63 -6.24
CA THR A 8 12.98 -27.82 -7.35
C THR A 8 12.65 -26.36 -7.09
N ILE A 9 13.66 -25.49 -7.11
CA ILE A 9 13.52 -24.05 -6.93
C ILE A 9 13.76 -23.39 -8.29
N GLU A 10 12.72 -22.86 -8.90
CA GLU A 10 12.82 -22.08 -10.13
C GLU A 10 12.89 -20.59 -9.78
N ARG A 11 13.93 -19.90 -10.27
CA ARG A 11 14.09 -18.45 -10.12
C ARG A 11 13.88 -17.77 -11.46
N LYS A 12 13.00 -16.77 -11.51
CA LYS A 12 12.73 -15.98 -12.71
C LYS A 12 12.89 -14.48 -12.40
N ARG A 13 13.76 -13.81 -13.17
CA ARG A 13 13.91 -12.35 -13.18
C ARG A 13 12.85 -11.72 -14.07
N VAL A 14 12.09 -10.77 -13.52
CA VAL A 14 11.06 -10.03 -14.24
C VAL A 14 11.27 -8.54 -14.03
N ASP A 15 11.26 -7.76 -15.10
CA ASP A 15 11.38 -6.29 -15.01
C ASP A 15 10.19 -5.70 -14.24
N CYS A 16 10.48 -4.78 -13.31
CA CYS A 16 9.46 -4.10 -12.52
C CYS A 16 9.11 -2.74 -13.11
N SER A 17 8.01 -2.65 -13.85
CA SER A 17 7.52 -1.42 -14.48
C SER A 17 7.11 -0.30 -13.49
N VAL A 18 6.97 -0.64 -12.21
CA VAL A 18 6.63 0.31 -11.12
C VAL A 18 7.87 0.88 -10.41
N LEU A 19 9.06 0.41 -10.73
CA LEU A 19 10.35 0.89 -10.19
C LEU A 19 11.16 1.59 -11.31
N PRO A 20 12.21 2.37 -10.97
CA PRO A 20 13.08 2.99 -11.98
C PRO A 20 13.63 1.98 -12.98
N LYS A 21 13.98 2.44 -14.19
CA LYS A 21 14.54 1.57 -15.24
C LYS A 21 15.77 0.81 -14.74
N GLY A 22 15.78 -0.50 -14.97
CA GLY A 22 16.84 -1.43 -14.54
C GLY A 22 16.52 -2.23 -13.28
N TRP A 23 15.44 -1.92 -12.56
CA TRP A 23 15.03 -2.68 -11.39
C TRP A 23 14.26 -3.95 -11.77
N GLN A 24 14.74 -5.10 -11.30
CA GLN A 24 14.17 -6.42 -11.57
C GLN A 24 13.67 -7.04 -10.27
N ARG A 25 12.56 -7.77 -10.36
CA ARG A 25 12.03 -8.61 -9.27
C ARG A 25 12.39 -10.05 -9.55
N ASP A 26 12.97 -10.69 -8.55
CA ASP A 26 13.16 -12.13 -8.53
C ASP A 26 11.92 -12.81 -7.94
N GLU A 27 11.27 -13.64 -8.75
CA GLU A 27 10.19 -14.53 -8.30
C GLU A 27 10.76 -15.93 -8.07
N VAL A 28 10.62 -16.43 -6.86
CA VAL A 28 11.06 -17.79 -6.48
C VAL A 28 9.82 -18.66 -6.31
N ARG A 29 9.68 -19.67 -7.19
CA ARG A 29 8.62 -20.69 -7.07
C ARG A 29 9.23 -21.99 -6.55
N LYS A 30 8.70 -22.47 -5.43
CA LYS A 30 9.08 -23.74 -4.80
C LYS A 30 7.97 -24.74 -5.03
N SER A 31 8.20 -25.73 -5.91
CA SER A 31 7.30 -26.86 -6.11
C SER A 31 7.80 -28.07 -5.33
N GLY A 32 6.92 -28.65 -4.51
CA GLY A 32 7.19 -29.89 -3.77
C GLY A 32 5.91 -30.70 -3.68
N SER A 33 5.97 -31.98 -4.07
CA SER A 33 4.87 -32.93 -3.88
C SER A 33 4.86 -33.41 -2.44
N SER A 34 3.98 -32.87 -1.60
CA SER A 34 3.69 -33.42 -0.27
C SER A 34 2.18 -33.63 -0.11
N ALA A 35 1.76 -34.89 -0.19
CA ALA A 35 0.44 -35.33 0.23
C ALA A 35 0.42 -35.46 1.76
N ASN A 36 -0.26 -34.57 2.46
CA ASN A 36 -1.28 -34.93 3.44
C ASN A 36 -2.00 -33.67 3.93
N SER A 37 -3.32 -33.74 3.89
CA SER A 37 -4.31 -32.75 4.27
C SER A 37 -4.52 -32.70 5.79
N ASN A 38 -4.57 -31.49 6.37
CA ASN A 38 -5.61 -31.15 7.35
C ASN A 38 -5.63 -29.64 7.71
N ALA A 39 -6.86 -29.17 7.96
CA ALA A 39 -7.28 -27.93 8.64
C ALA A 39 -7.36 -26.61 7.81
N SER A 40 -8.57 -26.40 7.28
CA SER A 40 -9.44 -25.23 7.45
C SER A 40 -8.82 -23.83 7.57
N SER A 41 -9.00 -23.03 6.50
CA SER A 41 -9.25 -21.59 6.60
C SER A 41 -10.06 -21.13 5.39
N ASN A 42 -11.21 -20.53 5.70
CA ASN A 42 -12.25 -20.09 4.80
C ASN A 42 -11.76 -18.87 3.98
N ASN A 43 -11.57 -19.02 2.67
CA ASN A 43 -11.25 -17.94 1.75
C ASN A 43 -12.21 -17.98 0.56
N ASN A 44 -13.07 -16.96 0.46
CA ASN A 44 -13.80 -16.66 -0.76
C ASN A 44 -12.85 -15.98 -1.76
N SER A 45 -12.21 -16.78 -2.60
CA SER A 45 -11.68 -16.34 -3.89
C SER A 45 -12.13 -17.33 -4.95
N SER A 46 -13.20 -16.99 -5.65
CA SER A 46 -13.75 -17.75 -6.79
C SER A 46 -12.76 -17.71 -7.96
N SER A 47 -12.11 -18.85 -8.21
CA SER A 47 -11.38 -19.18 -9.43
C SER A 47 -12.35 -19.56 -10.54
N ALA A 48 -12.25 -18.92 -11.71
CA ALA A 48 -12.87 -19.41 -12.93
C ALA A 48 -11.94 -20.47 -13.58
N THR A 49 -12.50 -21.65 -13.78
CA THR A 49 -11.97 -22.76 -14.56
C THR A 49 -12.02 -22.43 -16.06
N ALA A 50 -10.97 -22.75 -16.81
CA ALA A 50 -10.98 -22.74 -18.27
C ALA A 50 -10.56 -24.12 -18.78
N SER A 51 -11.55 -24.97 -19.01
CA SER A 51 -11.45 -26.13 -19.89
C SER A 51 -11.44 -25.63 -21.34
N SER A 52 -10.49 -26.11 -22.13
CA SER A 52 -10.49 -25.96 -23.58
C SER A 52 -11.71 -26.62 -24.19
N ASN A 53 -12.51 -25.87 -24.94
CA ASN A 53 -13.09 -26.36 -26.19
C ASN A 53 -13.62 -25.22 -27.07
N ASN A 54 -13.27 -25.30 -28.35
CA ASN A 54 -13.73 -24.49 -29.46
C ASN A 54 -15.27 -24.51 -29.58
N ASN A 55 -15.89 -23.34 -29.79
CA ASN A 55 -16.70 -23.03 -30.98
C ASN A 55 -17.45 -21.70 -30.85
N ASN A 56 -17.26 -20.85 -31.87
CA ASN A 56 -18.10 -19.76 -32.36
C ASN A 56 -19.33 -19.32 -31.53
N ASN A 57 -19.23 -18.14 -30.91
CA ASN A 57 -20.32 -17.16 -30.93
C ASN A 57 -19.78 -15.76 -30.63
N LYS A 58 -20.15 -14.77 -31.45
CA LYS A 58 -19.86 -13.35 -31.27
C LYS A 58 -20.46 -12.88 -29.93
N VAL A 59 -19.62 -12.74 -28.90
CA VAL A 59 -20.02 -12.11 -27.64
C VAL A 59 -19.61 -10.64 -27.69
N ASP A 60 -20.59 -9.79 -27.46
CA ASP A 60 -20.60 -8.34 -27.64
C ASP A 60 -19.44 -7.64 -26.92
N VAL A 61 -18.57 -6.99 -27.70
CA VAL A 61 -17.35 -6.28 -27.27
C VAL A 61 -17.68 -5.10 -26.33
N PHE A 62 -18.95 -4.70 -26.23
CA PHE A 62 -19.39 -3.52 -25.47
C PHE A 62 -19.31 -3.64 -23.95
N TYR A 63 -19.18 -4.85 -23.39
CA TYR A 63 -19.20 -5.04 -21.93
C TYR A 63 -17.83 -4.88 -21.27
N TYR A 64 -16.72 -5.10 -21.98
CA TYR A 64 -15.37 -4.97 -21.43
C TYR A 64 -14.76 -3.57 -21.59
N SER A 65 -15.35 -2.71 -22.43
CA SER A 65 -14.85 -1.34 -22.69
C SER A 65 -15.35 -0.29 -21.71
N ARG A 66 -16.17 -0.64 -20.71
CA ARG A 66 -16.50 0.29 -19.62
C ARG A 66 -15.31 0.33 -18.67
N ALA A 67 -14.38 1.24 -18.98
CA ALA A 67 -13.54 1.90 -18.00
C ALA A 67 -14.35 2.10 -16.70
N LEU A 68 -13.74 1.80 -15.55
CA LEU A 68 -14.25 2.02 -14.20
C LEU A 68 -14.87 3.43 -14.09
N ARG A 69 -16.14 3.56 -14.48
CA ARG A 69 -16.92 4.76 -14.32
C ARG A 69 -17.30 4.76 -12.86
N THR A 70 -16.67 5.64 -12.09
CA THR A 70 -17.19 6.08 -10.80
C THR A 70 -18.64 6.48 -11.04
N ASP A 71 -19.53 5.65 -10.55
CA ASP A 71 -20.93 5.53 -10.89
C ASP A 71 -21.75 6.66 -10.28
N VAL A 72 -21.57 7.88 -10.80
CA VAL A 72 -22.58 8.94 -10.68
C VAL A 72 -23.52 8.85 -11.88
N SER A 73 -24.17 7.69 -12.03
CA SER A 73 -25.35 7.61 -12.86
C SER A 73 -26.55 7.93 -11.97
N LEU A 74 -27.18 9.09 -12.19
CA LEU A 74 -28.49 9.41 -11.63
C LEU A 74 -29.61 8.51 -12.18
N VAL A 75 -29.27 7.56 -13.05
CA VAL A 75 -30.20 6.59 -13.62
C VAL A 75 -30.25 5.39 -12.68
N PRO A 76 -31.40 5.13 -12.03
CA PRO A 76 -31.56 3.96 -11.17
C PRO A 76 -31.24 2.67 -11.94
N PRO A 77 -30.73 1.62 -11.25
CA PRO A 77 -30.51 0.31 -11.86
C PRO A 77 -31.78 -0.17 -12.58
N ILE A 78 -31.64 -0.46 -13.87
CA ILE A 78 -32.74 -0.93 -14.70
C ILE A 78 -32.99 -2.39 -14.37
N ARG A 79 -34.23 -2.73 -13.97
CA ARG A 79 -34.62 -4.12 -13.75
C ARG A 79 -34.50 -4.89 -15.07
N GLN A 80 -33.74 -5.98 -15.07
CA GLN A 80 -33.75 -6.95 -16.17
C GLN A 80 -34.98 -7.84 -16.02
N THR A 81 -36.14 -7.31 -16.37
CA THR A 81 -37.36 -8.13 -16.50
C THR A 81 -37.60 -8.43 -17.98
N ALA A 82 -38.20 -9.59 -18.26
CA ALA A 82 -38.62 -9.95 -19.62
C ALA A 82 -39.74 -9.05 -20.18
N SER A 83 -40.21 -8.07 -19.39
CA SER A 83 -41.30 -7.17 -19.76
C SER A 83 -40.76 -5.94 -20.49
N ILE A 84 -41.24 -5.74 -21.73
CA ILE A 84 -40.82 -4.65 -22.63
C ILE A 84 -41.38 -3.28 -22.15
N PHE A 85 -42.43 -3.29 -21.33
CA PHE A 85 -43.02 -2.08 -20.78
C PHE A 85 -42.24 -1.64 -19.56
N LYS A 86 -41.56 -0.49 -19.67
CA LYS A 86 -40.82 0.13 -18.58
C LYS A 86 -41.80 0.53 -17.46
N GLN A 87 -41.86 -0.26 -16.41
CA GLN A 87 -42.52 0.15 -15.18
C GLN A 87 -41.60 1.12 -14.41
N PRO A 88 -42.11 2.27 -13.94
CA PRO A 88 -41.32 3.20 -13.15
C PRO A 88 -40.89 2.53 -11.83
N VAL A 89 -39.60 2.63 -11.50
CA VAL A 89 -39.06 2.16 -10.21
C VAL A 89 -39.15 3.32 -9.23
N THR A 90 -39.99 3.18 -8.21
CA THR A 90 -40.16 4.20 -7.17
C THR A 90 -38.98 4.16 -6.20
N VAL A 91 -38.20 5.24 -6.16
CA VAL A 91 -37.14 5.40 -5.16
C VAL A 91 -37.78 5.85 -3.85
N ILE A 92 -37.78 4.98 -2.84
CA ILE A 92 -38.23 5.33 -1.50
C ILE A 92 -37.07 6.02 -0.78
N ARG A 93 -37.22 7.31 -0.49
CA ARG A 93 -36.23 8.08 0.29
C ARG A 93 -36.76 8.27 1.70
N ASN A 94 -36.04 7.73 2.69
CA ASN A 94 -36.43 7.74 4.11
C ASN A 94 -36.33 9.13 4.79
N HIS A 95 -36.23 10.23 4.03
CA HIS A 95 -36.12 11.58 4.56
C HIS A 95 -37.16 12.48 3.87
N LYS A 96 -38.15 12.97 4.64
CA LYS A 96 -39.12 13.97 4.17
C LYS A 96 -38.38 15.29 4.00
N GLN A 97 -37.92 15.58 2.80
CA GLN A 97 -37.27 16.84 2.47
C GLN A 97 -38.33 17.78 1.86
N ASP A 98 -38.59 18.91 2.52
CA ASP A 98 -39.48 19.96 2.02
C ASP A 98 -39.02 20.48 0.65
N PRO A 99 -39.90 20.57 -0.36
CA PRO A 99 -39.53 20.96 -1.73
C PRO A 99 -39.12 22.44 -1.87
N ALA A 100 -39.31 23.27 -0.84
CA ALA A 100 -38.99 24.70 -0.87
C ALA A 100 -37.53 25.03 -0.52
N LYS A 101 -36.70 24.03 -0.18
CA LYS A 101 -35.27 24.22 0.06
C LYS A 101 -34.48 23.16 -0.70
N ALA A 102 -34.63 23.12 -2.02
CA ALA A 102 -33.61 22.54 -2.90
C ALA A 102 -32.36 23.43 -2.83
N LYS A 103 -31.66 23.35 -1.69
CA LYS A 103 -30.35 23.93 -1.50
C LYS A 103 -29.48 23.25 -2.53
N ASN A 104 -29.04 24.06 -3.50
CA ASN A 104 -28.18 23.70 -4.61
C ASN A 104 -27.18 22.61 -4.17
N ASP A 105 -27.12 21.54 -4.97
CA ASP A 105 -26.15 20.46 -4.89
C ASP A 105 -24.85 21.00 -4.31
N PRO A 106 -24.32 20.48 -3.18
CA PRO A 106 -23.04 20.96 -2.68
C PRO A 106 -22.06 20.72 -3.81
N LYS A 107 -21.67 21.80 -4.49
CA LYS A 107 -20.67 21.81 -5.56
C LYS A 107 -19.60 20.87 -5.05
N HIS A 108 -19.48 19.70 -5.68
CA HIS A 108 -18.52 18.72 -5.24
C HIS A 108 -17.18 19.44 -5.26
N GLY A 109 -16.70 19.82 -4.08
CA GLY A 109 -15.40 20.44 -3.92
C GLY A 109 -14.42 19.57 -4.67
N THR A 110 -13.45 20.21 -5.33
CA THR A 110 -12.42 19.59 -6.15
C THR A 110 -12.16 18.16 -5.67
N ARG A 111 -12.71 17.16 -6.38
CA ARG A 111 -12.68 15.77 -5.90
C ARG A 111 -11.23 15.31 -5.96
N GLU A 112 -10.52 15.45 -4.84
CA GLU A 112 -9.17 14.94 -4.71
C GLU A 112 -9.21 13.43 -4.95
N LYS A 113 -8.28 12.94 -5.76
CA LYS A 113 -8.18 11.51 -6.01
C LYS A 113 -7.89 10.82 -4.67
N PRO A 114 -8.59 9.72 -4.33
CA PRO A 114 -8.34 9.03 -3.08
C PRO A 114 -6.87 8.60 -3.01
N LYS A 115 -6.17 8.99 -1.94
CA LYS A 115 -4.78 8.61 -1.68
C LYS A 115 -4.75 7.26 -0.95
N GLN A 116 -3.83 6.39 -1.37
CA GLN A 116 -3.61 5.11 -0.70
C GLN A 116 -2.62 5.30 0.46
N LEU A 117 -3.08 5.21 1.71
CA LEU A 117 -2.28 5.56 2.90
C LEU A 117 -1.18 4.56 3.30
N PHE A 118 -1.30 3.29 2.90
CA PHE A 118 -0.41 2.21 3.36
C PHE A 118 0.13 1.39 2.19
N TRP A 119 0.45 2.05 1.08
CA TRP A 119 0.95 1.35 -0.10
C TRP A 119 2.34 0.75 0.15
N GLU A 120 3.11 1.32 1.07
CA GLU A 120 4.44 0.88 1.51
C GLU A 120 4.40 -0.55 2.03
N LYS A 121 3.31 -0.95 2.70
CA LYS A 121 3.15 -2.34 3.18
C LYS A 121 3.18 -3.39 2.08
N ARG A 122 2.89 -3.01 0.82
CA ARG A 122 3.04 -3.92 -0.32
C ARG A 122 4.50 -4.32 -0.58
N LEU A 123 5.45 -3.58 0.00
CA LEU A 123 6.88 -3.81 -0.09
C LEU A 123 7.46 -4.55 1.13
N GLU A 124 6.66 -4.92 2.15
CA GLU A 124 7.10 -5.50 3.43
C GLU A 124 7.85 -6.86 3.28
N ARG A 125 7.85 -7.44 2.10
CA ARG A 125 8.56 -8.70 1.77
C ARG A 125 9.51 -8.57 0.59
N LEU A 126 9.76 -7.35 0.14
CA LEU A 126 10.74 -7.06 -0.89
C LEU A 126 12.03 -6.64 -0.21
N ARG A 127 13.13 -7.26 -0.62
CA ARG A 127 14.46 -7.02 -0.06
C ARG A 127 15.42 -6.74 -1.19
N ALA A 128 16.31 -5.78 -0.97
CA ALA A 128 17.42 -5.57 -1.86
C ALA A 128 18.38 -6.77 -1.73
N CYS A 129 18.87 -7.24 -2.86
CA CYS A 129 19.85 -8.31 -2.93
C CYS A 129 21.00 -7.90 -3.85
N HIS A 130 22.17 -8.47 -3.60
CA HIS A 130 23.31 -8.37 -4.49
C HIS A 130 23.05 -9.19 -5.78
N ASP A 131 23.83 -8.96 -6.83
CA ASP A 131 23.67 -9.68 -8.11
C ASP A 131 23.83 -11.22 -7.99
N SER A 132 24.56 -11.65 -6.95
CA SER A 132 24.78 -13.02 -6.50
C SER A 132 23.55 -13.65 -5.83
N GLY A 133 22.54 -12.85 -5.49
CA GLY A 133 21.32 -13.27 -4.79
C GLY A 133 21.43 -13.25 -3.26
N GLU A 134 22.52 -12.71 -2.71
CA GLU A 134 22.64 -12.49 -1.26
C GLU A 134 21.77 -11.31 -0.82
N GLU A 135 20.90 -11.53 0.16
CA GLU A 135 20.01 -10.50 0.70
C GLU A 135 20.78 -9.50 1.55
N LEU A 136 20.49 -8.22 1.37
CA LEU A 136 21.05 -7.19 2.25
C LEU A 136 20.34 -7.21 3.61
N ASP A 137 21.13 -6.96 4.64
CA ASP A 137 20.63 -6.82 6.00
C ASP A 137 19.64 -5.66 6.12
N ASP A 138 18.68 -5.86 7.02
CA ASP A 138 17.70 -4.83 7.36
C ASP A 138 18.38 -3.66 8.07
N ILE A 139 18.06 -2.44 7.63
CA ILE A 139 18.49 -1.24 8.34
C ILE A 139 17.73 -1.16 9.67
N SER A 140 18.47 -1.16 10.79
CA SER A 140 17.91 -0.93 12.12
C SER A 140 17.64 0.56 12.33
N LEU A 141 16.43 0.93 12.73
CA LEU A 141 16.11 2.34 12.97
C LEU A 141 16.61 2.79 14.36
N PRO A 142 17.04 4.06 14.50
CA PRO A 142 17.38 4.62 15.81
C PRO A 142 16.12 4.70 16.69
N LYS A 143 16.29 4.53 18.01
CA LYS A 143 15.18 4.51 18.99
C LYS A 143 14.32 5.79 19.01
N THR A 144 14.86 6.90 18.50
CA THR A 144 14.14 8.17 18.34
C THR A 144 13.03 8.06 17.30
N ILE A 145 13.24 7.24 16.27
CA ILE A 145 12.26 6.97 15.23
C ILE A 145 11.39 5.80 15.68
N ARG A 146 10.12 6.08 15.96
CA ARG A 146 9.14 5.07 16.39
C ARG A 146 8.07 4.83 15.33
N THR A 147 7.72 3.57 15.12
CA THR A 147 6.68 3.16 14.19
C THR A 147 5.29 3.63 14.63
N VAL A 148 4.44 3.97 13.67
CA VAL A 148 3.09 4.47 13.92
C VAL A 148 2.11 3.89 12.91
N GLY A 149 0.98 3.38 13.42
CA GLY A 149 -0.09 2.81 12.60
C GLY A 149 -0.24 1.30 12.73
N PRO A 150 -1.29 0.72 12.12
CA PRO A 150 -1.62 -0.69 12.26
C PRO A 150 -0.61 -1.57 11.51
N ASN A 151 0.04 -2.48 12.26
CA ASN A 151 1.01 -3.44 11.73
C ASN A 151 2.10 -2.74 10.89
N VAL A 152 2.63 -1.62 11.37
CA VAL A 152 3.75 -0.90 10.78
C VAL A 152 5.03 -1.31 11.49
N ASN A 153 5.99 -1.81 10.74
CA ASN A 153 7.32 -2.22 11.22
C ASN A 153 8.40 -1.21 10.79
N GLU A 154 9.64 -1.41 11.24
CA GLU A 154 10.75 -0.50 10.94
C GLU A 154 11.03 -0.38 9.43
N GLN A 155 10.96 -1.49 8.69
CA GLN A 155 11.15 -1.48 7.24
C GLN A 155 10.08 -0.64 6.51
N THR A 156 8.82 -0.74 6.94
CA THR A 156 7.71 0.05 6.39
C THR A 156 7.92 1.54 6.69
N VAL A 157 8.40 1.87 7.89
CA VAL A 157 8.75 3.25 8.25
C VAL A 157 9.86 3.77 7.35
N LEU A 158 10.92 2.99 7.15
CA LEU A 158 12.02 3.39 6.29
C LEU A 158 11.57 3.66 4.85
N GLN A 159 10.72 2.79 4.29
CA GLN A 159 10.12 2.98 2.97
C GLN A 159 9.27 4.26 2.91
N SER A 160 8.48 4.52 3.96
CA SER A 160 7.64 5.71 4.06
C SER A 160 8.48 7.00 4.17
N VAL A 161 9.57 6.98 4.94
CA VAL A 161 10.53 8.09 5.05
C VAL A 161 11.25 8.34 3.75
N ALA A 162 11.75 7.29 3.09
CA ALA A 162 12.43 7.41 1.81
C ALA A 162 11.50 8.04 0.76
N THR A 163 10.24 7.61 0.74
CA THR A 163 9.21 8.20 -0.12
C THR A 163 8.97 9.66 0.24
N ALA A 164 8.84 9.99 1.52
CA ALA A 164 8.64 11.36 1.96
C ALA A 164 9.81 12.25 1.51
N LEU A 165 11.06 11.82 1.72
CA LEU A 165 12.24 12.58 1.30
C LEU A 165 12.37 12.70 -0.23
N HIS A 166 11.88 11.72 -0.99
CA HIS A 166 12.00 11.68 -2.44
C HIS A 166 10.87 12.43 -3.17
N MET A 167 9.64 12.28 -2.68
CA MET A 167 8.42 12.72 -3.37
C MET A 167 7.76 13.94 -2.71
N LEU A 168 7.89 14.11 -1.39
CA LEU A 168 7.29 15.23 -0.70
C LEU A 168 8.30 16.39 -0.70
N ASN A 169 7.98 17.46 -1.43
CA ASN A 169 8.75 18.72 -1.41
C ASN A 169 8.45 19.55 -0.15
N ALA A 170 8.23 18.89 0.99
CA ALA A 170 7.84 19.51 2.26
C ALA A 170 8.67 18.94 3.42
N GLY A 171 8.66 19.66 4.55
CA GLY A 171 9.38 19.21 5.74
C GLY A 171 8.84 17.89 6.28
N VAL A 172 9.75 16.97 6.61
CA VAL A 172 9.44 15.66 7.18
C VAL A 172 9.54 15.73 8.69
N HIS A 173 8.39 15.73 9.35
CA HIS A 173 8.25 15.86 10.80
C HIS A 173 7.73 14.57 11.45
N GLY A 174 6.95 13.77 10.71
CA GLY A 174 6.24 12.58 11.21
C GLY A 174 4.77 12.86 11.57
N GLN A 175 4.09 11.85 12.10
CA GLN A 175 2.69 11.92 12.52
C GLN A 175 2.56 12.63 13.86
N SER A 176 1.85 13.75 13.89
CA SER A 176 1.55 14.51 15.12
C SER A 176 0.42 13.89 15.95
N SER A 177 -0.37 13.00 15.36
CA SER A 177 -1.51 12.37 16.02
C SER A 177 -1.09 11.41 17.13
N THR A 178 -1.87 11.38 18.22
CA THR A 178 -1.55 10.53 19.37
C THR A 178 -1.73 9.04 19.03
N LYS A 179 -1.00 8.16 19.74
CA LYS A 179 -1.15 6.70 19.58
C LYS A 179 -2.59 6.24 19.84
N SER A 180 -3.29 6.87 20.80
CA SER A 180 -4.68 6.57 21.10
C SER A 180 -5.62 6.87 19.94
N ASP A 181 -5.45 8.02 19.28
CA ASP A 181 -6.33 8.42 18.18
C ASP A 181 -6.14 7.53 16.95
N LEU A 182 -4.88 7.22 16.63
CA LEU A 182 -4.57 6.29 15.54
C LEU A 182 -5.09 4.88 15.79
N THR A 183 -5.16 4.44 17.05
CA THR A 183 -5.72 3.12 17.39
C THR A 183 -7.24 3.10 17.20
N LYS A 184 -7.93 4.20 17.51
CA LYS A 184 -9.38 4.32 17.31
C LYS A 184 -9.75 4.37 15.83
N ASN A 185 -9.05 5.20 15.05
CA ASN A 185 -9.30 5.33 13.62
C ASN A 185 -8.05 5.84 12.88
N ALA A 186 -7.16 4.92 12.52
CA ALA A 186 -5.94 5.26 11.81
C ALA A 186 -6.19 6.02 10.50
N MET A 187 -7.27 5.71 9.78
CA MET A 187 -7.54 6.36 8.49
C MET A 187 -8.01 7.81 8.64
N ALA A 188 -8.67 8.16 9.75
CA ALA A 188 -9.15 9.52 10.00
C ALA A 188 -8.06 10.44 10.57
N PHE A 189 -7.14 9.89 11.37
CA PHE A 189 -6.17 10.68 12.13
C PHE A 189 -4.75 10.65 11.53
N MET A 190 -4.53 9.96 10.42
CA MET A 190 -3.22 9.91 9.78
C MET A 190 -3.08 10.98 8.71
N ASN A 191 -1.97 11.71 8.77
CA ASN A 191 -1.63 12.69 7.76
C ASN A 191 -0.94 12.00 6.57
N PRO A 192 -1.52 12.01 5.36
CA PRO A 192 -0.90 11.42 4.16
C PRO A 192 0.38 12.13 3.71
N GLU A 193 0.61 13.37 4.15
CA GLU A 193 1.78 14.18 3.77
C GLU A 193 2.97 13.99 4.73
N GLN A 194 2.87 13.06 5.68
CA GLN A 194 3.93 12.74 6.64
C GLN A 194 4.15 11.23 6.70
N PRO A 195 5.38 10.77 6.95
CA PRO A 195 5.70 9.34 6.98
C PRO A 195 5.01 8.63 8.15
N LEU A 196 4.94 7.29 8.09
CA LEU A 196 4.30 6.41 9.08
C LEU A 196 5.11 6.26 10.40
N MET A 197 5.71 7.34 10.89
CA MET A 197 6.44 7.39 12.16
C MET A 197 5.88 8.43 13.10
N HIS A 198 6.20 8.32 14.39
CA HIS A 198 5.83 9.34 15.36
C HIS A 198 6.58 10.64 15.07
N ALA A 199 5.94 11.77 15.34
CA ALA A 199 6.61 13.06 15.25
C ALA A 199 7.88 13.06 16.10
N VAL A 200 9.00 13.44 15.50
CA VAL A 200 10.29 13.53 16.20
C VAL A 200 10.38 14.93 16.82
N ILE A 201 10.54 14.97 18.13
CA ILE A 201 10.77 16.20 18.88
C ILE A 201 12.23 16.19 19.32
N ILE A 202 12.99 17.19 18.87
CA ILE A 202 14.40 17.34 19.22
C ILE A 202 14.47 18.08 20.54
N SER A 203 15.08 17.46 21.55
CA SER A 203 15.30 18.08 22.86
C SER A 203 16.65 18.80 22.93
N GLU A 204 16.81 19.70 23.90
CA GLU A 204 18.09 20.36 24.18
C GLU A 204 19.22 19.36 24.47
N ASP A 205 18.88 18.24 25.13
CA ASP A 205 19.84 17.16 25.41
C ASP A 205 20.29 16.46 24.12
N ASP A 206 19.41 16.32 23.12
CA ASP A 206 19.77 15.74 21.83
C ASP A 206 20.72 16.65 21.05
N ILE A 207 20.48 17.96 21.11
CA ILE A 207 21.35 18.99 20.52
C ILE A 207 22.74 18.91 21.16
N ARG A 208 22.81 18.97 22.49
CA ARG A 208 24.07 18.91 23.25
C ARG A 208 24.88 17.66 22.92
N LYS A 209 24.24 16.48 22.92
CA LYS A 209 24.91 15.22 22.55
C LYS A 209 25.47 15.25 21.12
N GLN A 210 24.74 15.86 20.19
CA GLN A 210 25.19 15.97 18.81
C GLN A 210 26.37 16.95 18.68
N GLU A 211 26.35 18.07 19.40
CA GLU A 211 27.46 19.02 19.47
C GLU A 211 28.72 18.38 20.04
N ASP A 212 28.60 17.61 21.13
CA ASP A 212 29.73 16.88 21.72
C ASP A 212 30.36 15.89 20.72
N ARG A 213 29.52 15.13 19.99
CA ARG A 213 29.99 14.20 18.94
C ARG A 213 30.74 14.93 17.83
N VAL A 214 30.23 16.07 17.37
CA VAL A 214 30.89 16.90 16.36
C VAL A 214 32.21 17.46 16.89
N GLY A 215 32.24 17.91 18.15
CA GLY A 215 33.47 18.37 18.81
C GLY A 215 34.56 17.30 18.84
N VAL A 216 34.21 16.06 19.21
CA VAL A 216 35.12 14.91 19.18
C VAL A 216 35.61 14.62 17.76
N ALA A 217 34.71 14.60 16.78
CA ALA A 217 35.08 14.34 15.39
C ALA A 217 36.03 15.42 14.83
N ARG A 218 35.77 16.70 15.13
CA ARG A 218 36.66 17.82 14.74
C ARG A 218 38.05 17.70 15.36
N ARG A 219 38.13 17.32 16.64
CA ARG A 219 39.43 17.10 17.32
C ARG A 219 40.20 15.95 16.68
N LYS A 220 39.54 14.82 16.42
CA LYS A 220 40.16 13.68 15.71
C LYS A 220 40.68 14.07 14.33
N LEU A 221 39.91 14.85 13.57
CA LEU A 221 40.35 15.37 12.27
C LEU A 221 41.57 16.29 12.42
N GLN A 222 41.55 17.20 13.39
CA GLN A 222 42.68 18.10 13.64
C GLN A 222 43.97 17.33 13.97
N ASP A 223 43.88 16.26 14.76
CA ASP A 223 45.05 15.45 15.11
C ASP A 223 45.55 14.63 13.92
N ALA A 224 44.65 14.06 13.11
CA ALA A 224 45.03 13.38 11.88
C ALA A 224 45.74 14.30 10.88
N LEU A 225 45.35 15.58 10.79
CA LEU A 225 45.99 16.57 9.91
C LEU A 225 47.34 17.11 10.41
N LYS A 226 47.66 16.89 11.69
CA LYS A 226 48.99 17.23 12.25
C LYS A 226 50.03 16.13 12.00
N THR A 227 49.61 15.00 11.43
CA THR A 227 50.47 13.85 11.09
C THR A 227 50.84 13.93 9.62
#